data_AF-A0A2D7VXI1-F1
#
_entry.id   AF-A0A2D7VXI1-F1
#
_cell.length_a   1.000
_cell.length_b   1.000
_cell.length_c   1.000
_cell.angle_alpha   90.00
_cell.angle_beta   90.00
_cell.angle_gamma   90.00
#
_symmetry.space_group_name_H-M   'P 1'
#
loop_
_entity.id
_entity.type
_entity.pdbx_description
1 polymer ?
#
loop_
_entity_poly.entity_id
_entity_poly.type
_entity_poly.pdbx_seq_one_letter_code
_entity_poly.pdbx_strand_id
1 'polypeptide(L)'
;MAFNSSASIQDWRQLIEISLTGKTVRYSRDPVTLTDGTAYDGRLVGISSMTLTTGQLLDPRFTLPSLSISLDNADGAIETLLDDYTWANRAVTVKIGQGTTASDYETIFVGSVVFPAGITMDDTVVNIDCDDDRMKDQKVLPANNFFKSTYANVEDKSENLPIPIIYGDWTSGVAGGEKVPCYCINTSTKTFKIASHAIKQIEAVYKNGSAITPSSTDLTNAEFVISQAYDPTTDVITANIKGATHNGASSGTLLETLPDITKDILETHLSVSSSAIDSSAFTAWGDNIPEIKARRHISAEISSNTLITEALIEGFADMIIDGGKYTPRFRILGTSGIDQYRNFDLTNDSGGSKKFTVSMDPERVTLNQVVANYRHDPTQSKYLKRYDQEDAASISILETTRRRRLNFNFIYLDTDAQTRATRELLAFSTELEMLTVGVGPRSLTKKPMDQFRLLYGKFDDADGDGFGTPFQVRSIDVDFAKMNSIIRAWNINTLVSGRYTSSTAPNWTSSSYTQRLDQGYWTDANGYADPSGSPDITSKRSRWF
;
A
#
# COMPACT_ATOMS: atom_id res chain seq x y z
N MET A 1 -7.70 18.51 -15.10
CA MET A 1 -8.98 19.07 -15.63
C MET A 1 -9.35 20.28 -14.78
N ALA A 2 -9.78 21.39 -15.39
CA ALA A 2 -10.25 22.54 -14.63
C ALA A 2 -11.74 22.33 -14.29
N PHE A 3 -12.04 22.00 -13.03
CA PHE A 3 -13.42 21.83 -12.58
C PHE A 3 -14.15 23.18 -12.51
N ASN A 4 -15.37 23.23 -13.04
CA ASN A 4 -16.23 24.39 -12.90
C ASN A 4 -16.70 24.52 -11.43
N SER A 5 -16.19 25.53 -10.71
CA SER A 5 -16.49 25.78 -9.31
C SER A 5 -17.92 26.29 -9.04
N SER A 6 -18.70 26.57 -10.09
CA SER A 6 -20.09 27.03 -9.98
C SER A 6 -21.12 26.00 -10.48
N ALA A 7 -20.71 24.77 -10.81
CA ALA A 7 -21.65 23.73 -11.21
C ALA A 7 -22.53 23.34 -10.03
N SER A 8 -23.83 23.19 -10.27
CA SER A 8 -24.77 22.81 -9.24
C SER A 8 -24.62 21.31 -8.94
N ILE A 9 -25.06 20.86 -7.76
CA ILE A 9 -25.10 19.43 -7.41
C ILE A 9 -25.85 18.61 -8.49
N GLN A 10 -26.75 19.26 -9.25
CA GLN A 10 -27.58 18.63 -10.28
C GLN A 10 -26.82 18.21 -11.55
N ASP A 11 -25.58 18.66 -11.75
CA ASP A 11 -24.82 18.37 -12.97
C ASP A 11 -23.96 17.10 -12.88
N TRP A 12 -23.78 16.55 -11.67
CA TRP A 12 -23.01 15.33 -11.44
C TRP A 12 -23.84 14.08 -11.73
N ARG A 13 -23.23 13.07 -12.35
CA ARG A 13 -23.90 11.82 -12.74
C ARG A 13 -23.05 10.61 -12.42
N GLN A 14 -23.71 9.50 -12.08
CA GLN A 14 -23.11 8.17 -12.05
C GLN A 14 -23.34 7.47 -13.39
N LEU A 15 -22.28 6.85 -13.90
CA LEU A 15 -22.30 6.04 -15.11
C LEU A 15 -21.84 4.63 -14.74
N ILE A 16 -22.63 3.62 -15.12
CA ILE A 16 -22.33 2.21 -14.87
C ILE A 16 -22.16 1.50 -16.20
N GLU A 17 -21.10 0.71 -16.31
CA GLU A 17 -20.86 -0.19 -17.44
C GLU A 17 -20.73 -1.62 -16.91
N ILE A 18 -21.54 -2.55 -17.45
CA ILE A 18 -21.46 -3.97 -17.12
C ILE A 18 -21.16 -4.75 -18.40
N SER A 19 -20.05 -5.50 -18.39
CA SER A 19 -19.56 -6.23 -19.56
C SER A 19 -20.07 -7.67 -19.55
N LEU A 20 -21.10 -7.93 -20.34
CA LEU A 20 -21.73 -9.25 -20.51
C LEU A 20 -21.11 -9.99 -21.71
N THR A 21 -21.50 -11.26 -21.90
CA THR A 21 -21.08 -12.04 -23.07
C THR A 21 -21.54 -11.38 -24.38
N GLY A 22 -20.64 -10.79 -25.16
CA GLY A 22 -20.97 -10.20 -26.47
C GLY A 22 -21.72 -8.87 -26.43
N LYS A 23 -21.89 -8.25 -25.25
CA LYS A 23 -22.56 -6.95 -25.10
C LYS A 23 -22.06 -6.22 -23.84
N THR A 24 -21.97 -4.89 -23.90
CA THR A 24 -21.82 -4.03 -22.72
C THR A 24 -23.13 -3.28 -22.51
N VAL A 25 -23.75 -3.47 -21.35
CA VAL A 25 -24.92 -2.68 -20.93
C VAL A 25 -24.45 -1.47 -20.15
N ARG A 26 -25.17 -0.35 -20.30
CA ARG A 26 -24.77 0.96 -19.77
C ARG A 26 -25.95 1.63 -19.11
N TYR A 27 -25.79 2.03 -17.86
CA TYR A 27 -26.88 2.60 -17.05
C TYR A 27 -26.46 3.91 -16.39
N SER A 28 -27.41 4.82 -16.30
CA SER A 28 -27.34 6.08 -15.55
C SER A 28 -28.71 6.36 -14.94
N ARG A 29 -28.81 7.36 -14.07
CA ARG A 29 -30.09 7.70 -13.43
C ARG A 29 -31.11 8.22 -14.46
N ASP A 30 -30.67 9.20 -15.24
CA ASP A 30 -31.41 9.72 -16.39
C ASP A 30 -30.69 9.30 -17.67
N PRO A 31 -31.40 9.10 -18.80
CA PRO A 31 -30.75 8.77 -20.07
C PRO A 31 -29.70 9.81 -20.44
N VAL A 32 -28.49 9.35 -20.82
CA VAL A 32 -27.45 10.25 -21.32
C VAL A 32 -26.77 9.67 -22.55
N THR A 33 -26.47 10.52 -23.51
CA THR A 33 -25.65 10.18 -24.67
C THR A 33 -24.43 11.09 -24.66
N LEU A 34 -23.26 10.48 -24.59
CA LEU A 34 -21.98 11.19 -24.67
C LEU A 34 -21.72 11.64 -26.12
N THR A 35 -20.80 12.59 -26.28
CA THR A 35 -20.45 13.16 -27.59
C THR A 35 -19.90 12.12 -28.58
N ASP A 36 -19.33 11.01 -28.09
CA ASP A 36 -18.86 9.89 -28.91
C ASP A 36 -19.98 8.92 -29.36
N GLY A 37 -21.24 9.21 -28.99
CA GLY A 37 -22.40 8.38 -29.30
C GLY A 37 -22.67 7.28 -28.28
N THR A 38 -21.86 7.14 -27.23
CA THR A 38 -22.09 6.17 -26.16
C THR A 38 -23.35 6.57 -25.38
N ALA A 39 -24.38 5.72 -25.45
CA ALA A 39 -25.64 5.91 -24.74
C ALA A 39 -25.69 5.09 -23.45
N TYR A 40 -26.23 5.72 -22.39
CA TYR A 40 -26.56 5.12 -21.10
C TYR A 40 -28.06 5.20 -20.90
N ASP A 41 -28.65 4.07 -20.48
CA ASP A 41 -30.08 3.95 -20.23
C ASP A 41 -30.43 4.48 -18.83
N GLY A 42 -31.57 5.18 -18.73
CA GLY A 42 -32.06 5.83 -17.51
C GLY A 42 -32.73 4.87 -16.53
N ARG A 43 -32.02 3.80 -16.14
CA ARG A 43 -32.56 2.73 -15.28
C ARG A 43 -31.87 2.62 -13.93
N LEU A 44 -30.85 3.43 -13.65
CA LEU A 44 -30.17 3.37 -12.36
C LEU A 44 -31.05 3.99 -11.28
N VAL A 45 -31.57 3.13 -10.39
CA VAL A 45 -32.33 3.57 -9.21
C VAL A 45 -31.37 4.09 -8.15
N GLY A 46 -30.26 3.41 -7.93
CA GLY A 46 -29.25 3.82 -6.95
C GLY A 46 -28.01 2.93 -6.91
N ILE A 47 -26.99 3.44 -6.23
CA ILE A 47 -25.78 2.72 -5.87
C ILE A 47 -25.63 2.84 -4.36
N SER A 48 -25.34 1.74 -3.66
CA SER A 48 -25.04 1.77 -2.23
C SER A 48 -23.84 2.67 -1.93
N SER A 49 -23.77 3.22 -0.72
CA SER A 49 -22.57 3.95 -0.30
C SER A 49 -21.32 3.07 -0.41
N MET A 50 -20.18 3.69 -0.68
CA MET A 50 -18.89 3.01 -0.81
C MET A 50 -17.87 3.64 0.13
N THR A 51 -17.17 2.82 0.90
CA THR A 51 -16.06 3.26 1.74
C THR A 51 -14.74 2.84 1.13
N LEU A 52 -13.85 3.82 0.93
CA LEU A 52 -12.46 3.56 0.57
C LEU A 52 -11.58 3.96 1.75
N THR A 53 -10.69 3.06 2.19
CA THR A 53 -9.76 3.35 3.28
C THR A 53 -8.42 2.67 3.08
N THR A 54 -7.37 3.35 3.53
CA THR A 54 -6.02 2.79 3.70
C THR A 54 -5.79 2.22 5.09
N GLY A 55 -6.85 2.06 5.89
CA GLY A 55 -6.78 1.55 7.24
C GLY A 55 -6.13 2.55 8.21
N GLN A 56 -5.65 2.03 9.32
CA GLN A 56 -4.93 2.83 10.31
C GLN A 56 -3.55 3.19 9.79
N LEU A 57 -3.02 4.28 10.30
CA LEU A 57 -1.72 4.77 9.88
C LEU A 57 -0.58 3.78 10.17
N LEU A 58 -0.66 3.09 11.30
CA LEU A 58 0.35 2.12 11.73
C LEU A 58 0.06 0.69 11.28
N ASP A 59 -1.11 0.48 10.68
CA ASP A 59 -1.58 -0.80 10.15
C ASP A 59 -2.31 -0.51 8.83
N PRO A 60 -1.55 -0.15 7.77
CA PRO A 60 -2.10 0.20 6.48
C PRO A 60 -2.78 -1.03 5.90
N ARG A 61 -4.09 -0.94 5.74
CA ARG A 61 -4.89 -1.99 5.12
C ARG A 61 -5.76 -1.33 4.08
N PHE A 62 -5.44 -1.55 2.82
CA PHE A 62 -6.37 -1.17 1.78
C PHE A 62 -7.58 -2.09 1.89
N THR A 63 -8.75 -1.52 2.16
CA THR A 63 -9.99 -2.28 2.17
C THR A 63 -10.51 -2.32 0.74
N LEU A 64 -10.82 -3.53 0.28
CA LEU A 64 -11.45 -3.74 -1.01
C LEU A 64 -12.90 -3.27 -0.91
N PRO A 65 -13.33 -2.24 -1.66
CA PRO A 65 -14.71 -1.81 -1.65
C PRO A 65 -15.63 -2.90 -2.20
N SER A 66 -16.85 -2.94 -1.70
CA SER A 66 -17.97 -3.59 -2.36
C SER A 66 -19.09 -2.57 -2.54
N LEU A 67 -19.98 -2.83 -3.49
CA LEU A 67 -21.17 -2.00 -3.72
C LEU A 67 -22.34 -2.83 -4.21
N SER A 68 -23.54 -2.30 -4.05
CA SER A 68 -24.77 -2.84 -4.62
C SER A 68 -25.36 -1.82 -5.59
N ILE A 69 -25.78 -2.29 -6.76
CA ILE A 69 -26.41 -1.49 -7.82
C ILE A 69 -27.87 -1.90 -7.91
N SER A 70 -28.77 -0.92 -7.85
CA SER A 70 -30.21 -1.13 -8.03
C SER A 70 -30.65 -0.58 -9.39
N LEU A 71 -31.26 -1.44 -10.21
CA LEU A 71 -31.75 -1.11 -11.55
C LEU A 71 -33.27 -1.25 -11.64
N ASP A 72 -33.92 -0.35 -12.37
CA ASP A 72 -35.35 -0.38 -12.66
C ASP A 72 -35.68 -1.50 -13.66
N ASN A 73 -36.55 -2.40 -13.21
CA ASN A 73 -37.04 -3.55 -13.94
C ASN A 73 -38.59 -3.56 -14.02
N ALA A 74 -39.27 -2.43 -13.80
CA ALA A 74 -40.73 -2.39 -13.83
C ALA A 74 -41.36 -2.82 -15.17
N ASP A 75 -40.58 -2.82 -16.26
CA ASP A 75 -40.99 -3.28 -17.60
C ASP A 75 -40.44 -4.66 -17.98
N GLY A 76 -39.75 -5.36 -17.08
CA GLY A 76 -39.16 -6.68 -17.32
C GLY A 76 -37.92 -6.69 -18.24
N ALA A 77 -37.37 -5.52 -18.60
CA ALA A 77 -36.26 -5.46 -19.54
C ALA A 77 -34.94 -6.02 -18.96
N ILE A 78 -34.69 -5.84 -17.66
CA ILE A 78 -33.48 -6.38 -17.01
C ILE A 78 -33.64 -7.89 -16.82
N GLU A 79 -34.82 -8.37 -16.46
CA GLU A 79 -35.14 -9.81 -16.39
C GLU A 79 -34.84 -10.51 -17.72
N THR A 80 -35.31 -9.94 -18.84
CA THR A 80 -35.00 -10.46 -20.18
C THR A 80 -33.49 -10.52 -20.44
N LEU A 81 -32.72 -9.51 -20.02
CA LEU A 81 -31.27 -9.51 -20.17
C LEU A 81 -30.57 -10.52 -19.26
N LEU A 82 -31.12 -10.82 -18.09
CA LEU A 82 -30.61 -11.84 -17.17
C LEU A 82 -30.77 -13.24 -17.75
N ASP A 83 -31.86 -13.51 -18.46
CA ASP A 83 -32.12 -14.79 -19.14
C ASP A 83 -31.25 -14.98 -20.38
N ASP A 84 -31.06 -13.92 -21.18
CA ASP A 84 -30.34 -13.99 -22.46
C ASP A 84 -28.81 -14.03 -22.31
N TYR A 85 -28.26 -13.54 -21.20
CA TYR A 85 -26.82 -13.37 -21.01
C TYR A 85 -26.31 -13.97 -19.70
N THR A 86 -25.03 -14.36 -19.67
CA THR A 86 -24.38 -14.80 -18.43
C THR A 86 -23.87 -13.58 -17.64
N TRP A 87 -24.41 -13.35 -16.46
CA TRP A 87 -24.01 -12.24 -15.57
C TRP A 87 -22.98 -12.63 -14.50
N ALA A 88 -22.80 -13.92 -14.23
CA ALA A 88 -21.84 -14.42 -13.24
C ALA A 88 -20.41 -13.93 -13.53
N ASN A 89 -19.75 -13.36 -12.52
CA ASN A 89 -18.37 -12.87 -12.57
C ASN A 89 -18.09 -11.90 -13.72
N ARG A 90 -19.09 -11.11 -14.13
CA ARG A 90 -18.95 -10.10 -15.18
C ARG A 90 -18.40 -8.79 -14.63
N ALA A 91 -17.53 -8.16 -15.42
CA ALA A 91 -16.86 -6.92 -15.01
C ALA A 91 -17.87 -5.76 -14.93
N VAL A 92 -17.75 -4.99 -13.86
CA VAL A 92 -18.54 -3.80 -13.54
C VAL A 92 -17.59 -2.63 -13.37
N THR A 93 -17.90 -1.51 -14.01
CA THR A 93 -17.19 -0.24 -13.84
C THR A 93 -18.17 0.84 -13.47
N VAL A 94 -17.88 1.57 -12.40
CA VAL A 94 -18.64 2.77 -11.99
C VAL A 94 -17.76 3.99 -12.20
N LYS A 95 -18.31 4.98 -12.91
CA LYS A 95 -17.67 6.26 -13.16
C LYS A 95 -18.53 7.39 -12.61
N ILE A 96 -17.91 8.47 -12.17
CA ILE A 96 -18.59 9.66 -11.67
C ILE A 96 -17.98 10.93 -12.25
N GLY A 97 -18.80 11.91 -12.56
CA GLY A 97 -18.32 13.15 -13.14
C GLY A 97 -19.44 14.04 -13.64
N GLN A 98 -19.06 15.05 -14.41
CA GLN A 98 -19.95 16.05 -14.98
C GLN A 98 -19.45 16.46 -16.37
N GLY A 99 -20.29 16.35 -17.39
CA GLY A 99 -19.93 16.73 -18.75
C GLY A 99 -20.55 15.83 -19.81
N THR A 100 -20.09 16.01 -21.05
CA THR A 100 -20.66 15.33 -22.23
C THR A 100 -19.68 14.36 -22.87
N THR A 101 -18.42 14.30 -22.42
CA THR A 101 -17.39 13.42 -22.97
C THR A 101 -16.98 12.36 -21.96
N ALA A 102 -16.47 11.22 -22.42
CA ALA A 102 -16.04 10.14 -21.51
C ALA A 102 -14.91 10.57 -20.56
N SER A 103 -14.05 11.51 -20.98
CA SER A 103 -12.96 12.06 -20.14
C SER A 103 -13.46 12.91 -18.98
N ASP A 104 -14.70 13.36 -19.01
CA ASP A 104 -15.32 14.15 -17.94
C ASP A 104 -15.72 13.28 -16.72
N TYR A 105 -15.59 11.96 -16.84
CA TYR A 105 -15.97 10.99 -15.83
C TYR A 105 -14.75 10.19 -15.36
N GLU A 106 -14.60 10.10 -14.04
CA GLU A 106 -13.52 9.34 -13.41
C GLU A 106 -14.03 7.99 -12.93
N THR A 107 -13.28 6.93 -13.22
CA THR A 107 -13.55 5.59 -12.68
C THR A 107 -13.26 5.56 -11.19
N ILE A 108 -14.28 5.21 -10.41
CA ILE A 108 -14.21 5.14 -8.94
C ILE A 108 -14.34 3.72 -8.41
N PHE A 109 -14.87 2.80 -9.20
CA PHE A 109 -14.97 1.39 -8.85
C PHE A 109 -14.76 0.51 -10.09
N VAL A 110 -14.01 -0.57 -9.91
CA VAL A 110 -13.85 -1.66 -10.86
C VAL A 110 -13.95 -2.96 -10.08
N GLY A 111 -14.85 -3.82 -10.50
CA GLY A 111 -15.11 -5.09 -9.82
C GLY A 111 -15.88 -6.04 -10.71
N SER A 112 -16.45 -7.06 -10.08
CA SER A 112 -17.28 -8.05 -10.76
C SER A 112 -18.54 -8.37 -9.99
N VAL A 113 -19.58 -8.77 -10.73
CA VAL A 113 -20.83 -9.25 -10.16
C VAL A 113 -20.56 -10.49 -9.30
N VAL A 114 -20.99 -10.44 -8.04
CA VAL A 114 -20.82 -11.52 -7.07
C VAL A 114 -21.61 -12.75 -7.51
N PHE A 115 -20.98 -13.93 -7.45
CA PHE A 115 -21.65 -15.18 -7.81
C PHE A 115 -21.13 -16.37 -6.98
N PRO A 116 -22.01 -17.27 -6.50
CA PRO A 116 -23.47 -17.22 -6.61
C PRO A 116 -24.11 -16.16 -5.69
N ALA A 117 -25.41 -15.89 -5.90
CA ALA A 117 -26.28 -15.06 -5.06
C ALA A 117 -26.05 -13.53 -5.05
N GLY A 118 -25.18 -12.97 -5.90
CA GLY A 118 -25.02 -11.51 -6.01
C GLY A 118 -26.06 -10.80 -6.89
N ILE A 119 -27.08 -11.51 -7.38
CA ILE A 119 -28.19 -10.90 -8.11
C ILE A 119 -29.48 -11.29 -7.40
N THR A 120 -30.23 -10.29 -6.96
CA THR A 120 -31.57 -10.46 -6.39
C THR A 120 -32.55 -9.59 -7.16
N MET A 121 -33.80 -10.00 -7.28
CA MET A 121 -34.80 -9.26 -8.03
C MET A 121 -36.17 -9.34 -7.37
N ASP A 122 -36.92 -8.25 -7.49
CA ASP A 122 -38.36 -8.19 -7.31
C ASP A 122 -39.04 -7.70 -8.61
N ASP A 123 -40.36 -7.53 -8.58
CA ASP A 123 -41.18 -7.15 -9.73
C ASP A 123 -40.80 -5.77 -10.32
N THR A 124 -40.02 -4.96 -9.61
CA THR A 124 -39.72 -3.57 -9.96
C THR A 124 -38.23 -3.23 -9.97
N VAL A 125 -37.40 -3.96 -9.22
CA VAL A 125 -35.98 -3.64 -9.03
C VAL A 125 -35.13 -4.90 -9.08
N VAL A 126 -34.02 -4.82 -9.80
CA VAL A 126 -32.93 -5.79 -9.75
C VAL A 126 -31.78 -5.19 -8.95
N ASN A 127 -31.32 -5.90 -7.92
CA ASN A 127 -30.14 -5.54 -7.14
C ASN A 127 -28.97 -6.44 -7.53
N ILE A 128 -27.82 -5.83 -7.78
CA ILE A 128 -26.59 -6.47 -8.22
C ILE A 128 -25.47 -6.10 -7.25
N ASP A 129 -25.04 -7.09 -6.48
CA ASP A 129 -23.90 -6.97 -5.59
C ASP A 129 -22.60 -7.19 -6.37
N CYS A 130 -21.64 -6.31 -6.12
CA CYS A 130 -20.37 -6.25 -6.80
C CYS A 130 -19.23 -6.26 -5.79
N ASP A 131 -18.27 -7.14 -6.00
CA ASP A 131 -17.02 -7.19 -5.24
C ASP A 131 -15.88 -6.65 -6.09
N ASP A 132 -14.89 -6.09 -5.40
CA ASP A 132 -13.64 -5.68 -6.04
C ASP A 132 -12.94 -6.87 -6.71
N ASP A 133 -12.50 -6.69 -7.96
CA ASP A 133 -11.85 -7.72 -8.76
C ASP A 133 -10.57 -8.26 -8.12
N ARG A 134 -9.99 -7.52 -7.18
CA ARG A 134 -8.75 -7.85 -6.47
C ARG A 134 -8.97 -8.73 -5.25
N MET A 135 -10.21 -9.07 -4.89
CA MET A 135 -10.48 -10.06 -3.84
C MET A 135 -9.83 -11.42 -4.14
N LYS A 136 -9.73 -11.79 -5.43
CA LYS A 136 -9.06 -13.02 -5.89
C LYS A 136 -7.53 -13.02 -5.68
N ASP A 137 -6.94 -11.87 -5.41
CA ASP A 137 -5.49 -11.72 -5.28
C ASP A 137 -5.00 -12.03 -3.85
N GLN A 138 -5.90 -12.38 -2.92
CA GLN A 138 -5.54 -12.82 -1.59
C GLN A 138 -5.20 -14.31 -1.60
N LYS A 139 -3.92 -14.64 -1.41
CA LYS A 139 -3.42 -16.03 -1.35
C LYS A 139 -2.57 -16.24 -0.11
N VAL A 140 -2.41 -17.51 0.30
CA VAL A 140 -1.43 -17.92 1.31
C VAL A 140 -0.12 -18.25 0.61
N LEU A 141 1.00 -17.74 1.13
CA LEU A 141 2.34 -17.94 0.61
C LEU A 141 3.27 -18.48 1.72
N PRO A 142 4.24 -19.36 1.43
CA PRO A 142 4.48 -20.00 0.13
C PRO A 142 3.34 -20.95 -0.27
N ALA A 143 3.10 -21.11 -1.57
CA ALA A 143 1.99 -21.93 -2.08
C ALA A 143 2.34 -23.41 -2.27
N ASN A 144 3.64 -23.74 -2.28
CA ASN A 144 4.13 -25.10 -2.52
C ASN A 144 4.68 -25.67 -1.22
N ASN A 145 4.39 -26.93 -0.94
CA ASN A 145 4.92 -27.65 0.21
C ASN A 145 5.75 -28.85 -0.28
N PHE A 146 6.64 -29.34 0.56
CA PHE A 146 7.32 -30.59 0.31
C PHE A 146 6.33 -31.75 0.47
N PHE A 147 6.10 -32.50 -0.60
CA PHE A 147 5.28 -33.71 -0.58
C PHE A 147 6.04 -34.91 -1.12
N LYS A 148 5.84 -36.08 -0.54
CA LYS A 148 6.39 -37.37 -1.04
C LYS A 148 5.94 -37.71 -2.45
N SER A 149 4.79 -37.20 -2.90
CA SER A 149 4.31 -37.36 -4.28
C SER A 149 5.20 -36.63 -5.30
N THR A 150 5.82 -35.52 -4.91
CA THR A 150 6.76 -34.74 -5.74
C THR A 150 8.20 -35.14 -5.47
N TYR A 151 8.55 -35.40 -4.20
CA TYR A 151 9.88 -35.72 -3.72
C TYR A 151 9.87 -37.06 -2.98
N ALA A 152 9.90 -38.18 -3.72
CA ALA A 152 9.70 -39.53 -3.16
C ALA A 152 10.60 -39.89 -1.96
N ASN A 153 11.80 -39.30 -1.88
CA ASN A 153 12.78 -39.55 -0.83
C ASN A 153 13.04 -38.32 0.06
N VAL A 154 12.09 -37.38 0.14
CA VAL A 154 12.16 -36.24 1.06
C VAL A 154 12.32 -36.72 2.49
N GLU A 155 13.11 -36.00 3.28
CA GLU A 155 13.28 -36.33 4.69
C GLU A 155 11.99 -36.11 5.47
N ASP A 156 11.70 -37.01 6.42
CA ASP A 156 10.41 -37.01 7.12
C ASP A 156 10.13 -35.69 7.88
N LYS A 157 11.16 -35.01 8.39
CA LYS A 157 11.01 -33.71 9.10
C LYS A 157 10.64 -32.55 8.18
N SER A 158 10.86 -32.70 6.87
CA SER A 158 10.58 -31.67 5.87
C SER A 158 9.25 -31.90 5.15
N GLU A 159 8.68 -33.11 5.25
CA GLU A 159 7.38 -33.43 4.66
C GLU A 159 6.27 -32.50 5.20
N ASN A 160 5.44 -32.01 4.29
CA ASN A 160 4.39 -31.00 4.48
C ASN A 160 4.85 -29.59 4.88
N LEU A 161 6.16 -29.33 5.04
CA LEU A 161 6.63 -27.97 5.27
C LEU A 161 6.51 -27.12 3.99
N PRO A 162 6.16 -25.83 4.10
CA PRO A 162 6.21 -24.92 2.95
C PRO A 162 7.62 -24.79 2.39
N ILE A 163 7.75 -24.76 1.07
CA ILE A 163 9.02 -24.51 0.38
C ILE A 163 9.27 -23.00 0.41
N PRO A 164 10.37 -22.50 0.99
CA PRO A 164 10.52 -21.07 1.23
C PRO A 164 10.60 -20.19 -0.02
N ILE A 165 10.18 -18.93 0.11
CA ILE A 165 10.47 -17.85 -0.83
C ILE A 165 11.56 -16.96 -0.20
N ILE A 166 12.60 -16.63 -0.96
CA ILE A 166 13.78 -15.93 -0.45
C ILE A 166 14.15 -14.73 -1.32
N TYR A 167 14.12 -13.55 -0.72
CA TYR A 167 14.47 -12.26 -1.33
C TYR A 167 15.78 -11.68 -0.77
N GLY A 168 16.49 -10.91 -1.59
CA GLY A 168 17.69 -10.16 -1.24
C GLY A 168 19.01 -10.97 -1.17
N ASP A 169 20.07 -10.31 -0.69
CA ASP A 169 21.45 -10.82 -0.66
C ASP A 169 21.83 -11.40 0.72
N TRP A 170 21.88 -12.72 0.81
CA TRP A 170 22.24 -13.46 2.03
C TRP A 170 23.70 -13.92 2.02
N THR A 171 24.57 -13.24 1.28
CA THR A 171 26.00 -13.56 1.28
C THR A 171 26.67 -13.17 2.60
N SER A 172 27.76 -13.86 2.92
CA SER A 172 28.50 -13.75 4.17
C SER A 172 28.98 -12.31 4.49
N GLY A 173 29.21 -11.50 3.46
CA GLY A 173 29.63 -10.10 3.57
C GLY A 173 28.52 -9.10 3.87
N VAL A 174 27.25 -9.51 3.90
CA VAL A 174 26.10 -8.59 4.02
C VAL A 174 25.40 -8.77 5.37
N ALA A 175 25.20 -7.64 6.07
CA ALA A 175 24.51 -7.50 7.36
C ALA A 175 24.82 -8.54 8.45
N GLY A 176 26.03 -9.10 8.42
CA GLY A 176 26.52 -10.04 9.41
C GLY A 176 26.27 -11.52 9.09
N GLY A 177 25.92 -11.83 7.84
CA GLY A 177 26.12 -13.16 7.25
C GLY A 177 25.10 -14.20 7.69
N GLU A 178 23.85 -13.80 7.90
CA GLU A 178 22.75 -14.73 8.17
C GLU A 178 22.68 -15.82 7.11
N LYS A 179 22.37 -17.05 7.53
CA LYS A 179 22.26 -18.21 6.65
C LYS A 179 20.81 -18.61 6.52
N VAL A 180 20.42 -19.05 5.33
CA VAL A 180 19.07 -19.59 5.09
C VAL A 180 19.06 -21.11 5.34
N PRO A 181 18.01 -21.67 5.96
CA PRO A 181 17.82 -23.11 6.05
C PRO A 181 17.75 -23.79 4.68
N CYS A 182 18.24 -25.03 4.59
CA CYS A 182 18.09 -25.89 3.41
C CYS A 182 17.42 -27.22 3.82
N TYR A 183 16.57 -27.75 2.95
CA TYR A 183 15.72 -28.92 3.26
C TYR A 183 16.09 -30.11 2.38
N CYS A 184 16.24 -31.31 2.93
CA CYS A 184 16.62 -32.49 2.15
C CYS A 184 15.43 -33.05 1.39
N ILE A 185 15.45 -32.95 0.05
CA ILE A 185 14.39 -33.48 -0.82
C ILE A 185 14.67 -34.89 -1.33
N ASN A 186 15.91 -35.37 -1.15
CA ASN A 186 16.27 -36.76 -1.45
C ASN A 186 17.42 -37.22 -0.57
N THR A 187 17.10 -38.06 0.41
CA THR A 187 18.08 -38.61 1.38
C THR A 187 19.08 -39.58 0.73
N SER A 188 18.71 -40.26 -0.36
CA SER A 188 19.58 -41.22 -1.05
C SER A 188 20.68 -40.52 -1.84
N THR A 189 20.33 -39.45 -2.55
CA THR A 189 21.28 -38.65 -3.34
C THR A 189 21.87 -37.48 -2.54
N LYS A 190 21.34 -37.21 -1.34
CA LYS A 190 21.71 -36.06 -0.49
C LYS A 190 21.48 -34.73 -1.23
N THR A 191 20.34 -34.63 -1.91
CA THR A 191 19.91 -33.43 -2.61
C THR A 191 19.11 -32.54 -1.67
N PHE A 192 19.45 -31.25 -1.64
CA PHE A 192 18.82 -30.24 -0.80
C PHE A 192 18.18 -29.17 -1.66
N LYS A 193 17.03 -28.66 -1.21
CA LYS A 193 16.31 -27.53 -1.80
C LYS A 193 16.37 -26.32 -0.87
N ILE A 194 16.58 -25.15 -1.45
CA ILE A 194 16.72 -23.88 -0.74
C ILE A 194 15.43 -23.07 -0.83
N ALA A 195 14.85 -22.96 -2.04
CA ALA A 195 13.70 -22.10 -2.31
C ALA A 195 12.74 -22.71 -3.33
N SER A 196 11.53 -22.14 -3.41
CA SER A 196 10.48 -22.53 -4.37
C SER A 196 10.64 -21.91 -5.76
N HIS A 197 11.68 -21.10 -5.95
CA HIS A 197 11.95 -20.33 -7.17
C HIS A 197 13.45 -20.40 -7.49
N ALA A 198 13.83 -20.03 -8.71
CA ALA A 198 15.23 -19.92 -9.09
C ALA A 198 15.96 -18.88 -8.21
N ILE A 199 17.22 -19.14 -7.91
CA ILE A 199 18.08 -18.25 -7.13
C ILE A 199 19.23 -17.73 -7.99
N LYS A 200 19.74 -16.55 -7.65
CA LYS A 200 20.85 -15.93 -8.39
C LYS A 200 22.18 -16.67 -8.17
N GLN A 201 22.46 -17.08 -6.93
CA GLN A 201 23.76 -17.64 -6.58
C GLN A 201 23.69 -18.45 -5.27
N ILE A 202 24.51 -19.50 -5.18
CA ILE A 202 24.93 -20.12 -3.91
C ILE A 202 26.38 -19.71 -3.67
N GLU A 203 26.66 -18.96 -2.60
CA GLU A 203 28.03 -18.56 -2.24
C GLU A 203 28.72 -19.68 -1.45
N ALA A 204 28.05 -20.19 -0.41
CA ALA A 204 28.58 -21.21 0.48
C ALA A 204 27.46 -22.06 1.07
N VAL A 205 27.75 -23.33 1.30
CA VAL A 205 26.87 -24.27 2.00
C VAL A 205 27.55 -24.70 3.30
N TYR A 206 26.76 -24.92 4.34
CA TYR A 206 27.25 -25.30 5.66
C TYR A 206 26.52 -26.52 6.19
N LYS A 207 27.28 -27.40 6.82
CA LYS A 207 26.78 -28.52 7.63
C LYS A 207 27.13 -28.25 9.09
N ASN A 208 26.13 -28.16 9.96
CA ASN A 208 26.30 -27.89 11.40
C ASN A 208 27.21 -26.67 11.64
N GLY A 209 27.03 -25.62 10.84
CA GLY A 209 27.81 -24.38 10.89
C GLY A 209 29.16 -24.40 10.18
N SER A 210 29.69 -25.58 9.81
CA SER A 210 30.97 -25.72 9.10
C SER A 210 30.78 -25.65 7.59
N ALA A 211 31.60 -24.87 6.89
CA ALA A 211 31.50 -24.73 5.44
C ALA A 211 31.84 -26.04 4.73
N ILE A 212 31.10 -26.36 3.68
CA ILE A 212 31.26 -27.54 2.85
C ILE A 212 31.15 -27.16 1.37
N THR A 213 31.79 -27.95 0.50
CA THR A 213 31.69 -27.78 -0.95
C THR A 213 30.59 -28.70 -1.51
N PRO A 214 29.55 -28.14 -2.17
CA PRO A 214 28.58 -28.95 -2.90
C PRO A 214 29.25 -29.75 -4.02
N SER A 215 28.80 -30.97 -4.28
CA SER A 215 29.25 -31.75 -5.44
C SER A 215 28.59 -31.30 -6.75
N SER A 216 27.40 -30.70 -6.65
CA SER A 216 26.71 -30.06 -7.77
C SER A 216 25.74 -29.00 -7.26
N THR A 217 25.39 -28.05 -8.13
CA THR A 217 24.44 -26.96 -7.85
C THR A 217 23.53 -26.75 -9.07
N ASP A 218 22.24 -26.55 -8.83
CA ASP A 218 21.24 -26.17 -9.82
C ASP A 218 20.53 -24.89 -9.33
N LEU A 219 20.90 -23.76 -9.92
CA LEU A 219 20.36 -22.46 -9.53
C LEU A 219 18.92 -22.24 -10.01
N THR A 220 18.49 -22.92 -11.07
CA THR A 220 17.13 -22.81 -11.61
C THR A 220 16.13 -23.47 -10.68
N ASN A 221 16.48 -24.62 -10.13
CA ASN A 221 15.65 -25.33 -9.16
C ASN A 221 15.95 -24.96 -7.70
N ALA A 222 16.95 -24.11 -7.47
CA ALA A 222 17.48 -23.76 -6.15
C ALA A 222 17.88 -24.99 -5.32
N GLU A 223 18.61 -25.90 -5.96
CA GLU A 223 19.02 -27.18 -5.41
C GLU A 223 20.54 -27.37 -5.43
N PHE A 224 21.04 -28.22 -4.54
CA PHE A 224 22.43 -28.65 -4.55
C PHE A 224 22.58 -30.05 -3.95
N VAL A 225 23.71 -30.69 -4.23
CA VAL A 225 24.04 -32.02 -3.71
C VAL A 225 25.31 -31.94 -2.86
N ILE A 226 25.36 -32.70 -1.77
CA ILE A 226 26.57 -32.82 -0.94
C ILE A 226 27.15 -34.23 -1.03
N SER A 227 28.48 -34.35 -1.05
CA SER A 227 29.19 -35.64 -1.08
C SER A 227 29.40 -36.22 0.33
N GLN A 228 29.47 -35.36 1.35
CA GLN A 228 29.74 -35.74 2.74
C GLN A 228 28.63 -36.65 3.29
N ALA A 229 28.92 -37.40 4.36
CA ALA A 229 27.90 -38.15 5.09
C ALA A 229 26.83 -37.17 5.61
N TYR A 230 25.55 -37.57 5.57
CA TYR A 230 24.41 -36.78 6.03
C TYR A 230 23.54 -37.66 6.92
N ASP A 231 23.22 -37.17 8.12
CA ASP A 231 22.26 -37.74 9.03
C ASP A 231 21.01 -36.86 9.08
N PRO A 232 19.86 -37.31 8.53
CA PRO A 232 18.63 -36.51 8.48
C PRO A 232 18.09 -36.14 9.87
N THR A 233 18.49 -36.85 10.92
CA THR A 233 17.98 -36.63 12.29
C THR A 233 18.73 -35.55 13.05
N THR A 234 20.04 -35.41 12.83
CA THR A 234 20.91 -34.53 13.62
C THR A 234 21.54 -33.39 12.83
N ASP A 235 21.76 -33.58 11.52
CA ASP A 235 22.44 -32.59 10.72
C ASP A 235 21.51 -31.43 10.32
N VAL A 236 22.05 -30.22 10.40
CA VAL A 236 21.42 -28.99 9.95
C VAL A 236 22.23 -28.44 8.78
N ILE A 237 21.56 -28.28 7.64
CA ILE A 237 22.14 -27.70 6.43
C ILE A 237 21.62 -26.29 6.25
N THR A 238 22.54 -25.35 5.98
CA THR A 238 22.22 -23.95 5.70
C THR A 238 23.09 -23.43 4.56
N ALA A 239 22.71 -22.32 3.95
CA ALA A 239 23.47 -21.71 2.86
C ALA A 239 23.51 -20.17 2.96
N ASN A 240 24.57 -19.59 2.42
CA ASN A 240 24.61 -18.18 2.04
C ASN A 240 24.31 -18.09 0.53
N ILE A 241 23.32 -17.29 0.15
CA ILE A 241 22.80 -17.23 -1.22
C ILE A 241 22.49 -15.80 -1.68
N LYS A 242 22.21 -15.63 -2.96
CA LYS A 242 21.44 -14.50 -3.49
C LYS A 242 20.10 -15.01 -3.99
N GLY A 243 19.01 -14.46 -3.46
CA GLY A 243 17.64 -14.93 -3.66
C GLY A 243 17.05 -14.65 -5.05
N ALA A 244 15.73 -14.38 -5.07
CA ALA A 244 14.93 -14.15 -6.25
C ALA A 244 15.41 -12.95 -7.10
N THR A 245 15.17 -13.01 -8.40
CA THR A 245 15.55 -11.99 -9.38
C THR A 245 14.35 -11.51 -10.19
N HIS A 246 14.43 -10.28 -10.73
CA HIS A 246 13.38 -9.62 -11.50
C HIS A 246 12.84 -10.42 -12.70
N ASN A 247 13.60 -11.38 -13.22
CA ASN A 247 13.20 -12.20 -14.37
C ASN A 247 13.08 -13.70 -14.03
N GLY A 248 13.14 -14.07 -12.75
CA GLY A 248 13.13 -15.45 -12.31
C GLY A 248 14.31 -16.29 -12.84
N ALA A 249 15.37 -15.65 -13.33
CA ALA A 249 16.56 -16.33 -13.85
C ALA A 249 17.79 -16.03 -13.00
N SER A 250 18.71 -16.99 -12.93
CA SER A 250 19.95 -16.86 -12.15
C SER A 250 20.85 -15.69 -12.61
N SER A 251 20.69 -15.23 -13.85
CA SER A 251 21.40 -14.07 -14.40
C SER A 251 20.76 -12.72 -14.08
N GLY A 252 19.51 -12.68 -13.60
CA GLY A 252 18.74 -11.44 -13.41
C GLY A 252 19.21 -10.53 -12.29
N THR A 253 18.69 -9.30 -12.27
CA THR A 253 18.90 -8.35 -11.16
C THR A 253 18.22 -8.85 -9.90
N LEU A 254 18.90 -8.75 -8.76
CA LEU A 254 18.38 -9.22 -7.48
C LEU A 254 17.19 -8.38 -7.02
N LEU A 255 16.16 -9.03 -6.48
CA LEU A 255 15.04 -8.36 -5.82
C LEU A 255 15.45 -8.03 -4.38
N GLU A 256 15.86 -6.79 -4.15
CA GLU A 256 16.42 -6.34 -2.87
C GLU A 256 15.81 -5.03 -2.35
N THR A 257 14.83 -4.43 -3.03
CA THR A 257 14.11 -3.25 -2.50
C THR A 257 12.69 -3.64 -2.09
N LEU A 258 12.10 -2.92 -1.12
CA LEU A 258 10.70 -3.18 -0.72
C LEU A 258 9.71 -3.03 -1.89
N PRO A 259 9.80 -2.00 -2.75
CA PRO A 259 8.95 -1.90 -3.94
C PRO A 259 9.11 -3.09 -4.88
N ASP A 260 10.34 -3.48 -5.20
CA ASP A 260 10.59 -4.59 -6.12
C ASP A 260 10.08 -5.92 -5.58
N ILE A 261 10.31 -6.19 -4.28
CA ILE A 261 9.81 -7.41 -3.62
C ILE A 261 8.27 -7.41 -3.61
N THR A 262 7.64 -6.28 -3.29
CA THR A 262 6.17 -6.16 -3.28
C THR A 262 5.59 -6.35 -4.69
N LYS A 263 6.25 -5.80 -5.71
CA LYS A 263 5.85 -5.98 -7.11
C LYS A 263 5.98 -7.44 -7.55
N ASP A 264 7.06 -8.12 -7.21
CA ASP A 264 7.24 -9.54 -7.51
C ASP A 264 6.18 -10.41 -6.83
N ILE A 265 5.79 -10.10 -5.58
CA ILE A 265 4.68 -10.80 -4.92
C ILE A 265 3.40 -10.66 -5.75
N LEU A 266 3.06 -9.46 -6.21
CA LEU A 266 1.87 -9.21 -7.03
C LEU A 266 1.95 -9.98 -8.37
N GLU A 267 3.06 -9.86 -9.10
CA GLU A 267 3.21 -10.43 -10.45
C GLU A 267 3.38 -11.95 -10.42
N THR A 268 4.37 -12.45 -9.68
CA THR A 268 4.81 -13.84 -9.70
C THR A 268 3.90 -14.73 -8.85
N HIS A 269 3.55 -14.30 -7.64
CA HIS A 269 2.84 -15.15 -6.68
C HIS A 269 1.32 -14.96 -6.72
N LEU A 270 0.85 -13.74 -6.96
CA LEU A 270 -0.57 -13.43 -7.06
C LEU A 270 -1.09 -13.52 -8.49
N SER A 271 -0.20 -13.53 -9.49
CA SER A 271 -0.55 -13.57 -10.93
C SER A 271 -1.29 -12.31 -11.37
N VAL A 272 -1.02 -11.18 -10.72
CA VAL A 272 -1.52 -9.87 -11.12
C VAL A 272 -0.82 -9.47 -12.43
N SER A 273 -1.60 -9.11 -13.45
CA SER A 273 -1.05 -8.61 -14.71
C SER A 273 -0.25 -7.33 -14.47
N SER A 274 0.89 -7.18 -15.14
CA SER A 274 1.68 -5.93 -15.11
C SER A 274 0.87 -4.69 -15.55
N SER A 275 -0.18 -4.87 -16.37
CA SER A 275 -1.10 -3.80 -16.75
C SER A 275 -1.97 -3.28 -15.60
N ALA A 276 -2.18 -4.11 -14.57
CA ALA A 276 -2.90 -3.79 -13.33
C ALA A 276 -1.97 -3.29 -12.21
N ILE A 277 -0.69 -3.01 -12.53
CA ILE A 277 0.29 -2.47 -11.58
C ILE A 277 0.75 -1.11 -12.10
N ASP A 278 0.69 -0.09 -11.25
CA ASP A 278 1.28 1.21 -11.58
C ASP A 278 2.80 1.16 -11.35
N SER A 279 3.52 0.74 -12.39
CA SER A 279 4.98 0.64 -12.33
C SER A 279 5.66 1.98 -12.01
N SER A 280 5.06 3.12 -12.39
CA SER A 280 5.62 4.45 -12.10
C SER A 280 5.52 4.80 -10.62
N ALA A 281 4.41 4.42 -9.98
CA ALA A 281 4.22 4.59 -8.54
C ALA A 281 5.16 3.70 -7.73
N PHE A 282 5.44 2.47 -8.19
CA PHE A 282 6.46 1.61 -7.57
C PHE A 282 7.87 2.21 -7.68
N THR A 283 8.24 2.77 -8.84
CA THR A 283 9.51 3.51 -8.98
C THR A 283 9.56 4.70 -8.04
N ALA A 284 8.51 5.53 -8.01
CA ALA A 284 8.45 6.69 -7.13
C ALA A 284 8.50 6.30 -5.64
N TRP A 285 7.91 5.17 -5.25
CA TRP A 285 8.05 4.63 -3.90
C TRP A 285 9.52 4.27 -3.61
N GLY A 286 10.20 3.63 -4.56
CA GLY A 286 11.63 3.37 -4.49
C GLY A 286 12.46 4.65 -4.34
N ASP A 287 12.19 5.68 -5.13
CA ASP A 287 12.94 6.95 -5.09
C ASP A 287 12.78 7.73 -3.77
N ASN A 288 11.71 7.45 -3.01
CA ASN A 288 11.44 8.05 -1.71
C ASN A 288 11.95 7.22 -0.52
N ILE A 289 12.46 6.01 -0.77
CA ILE A 289 13.19 5.25 0.23
C ILE A 289 14.66 5.29 -0.20
N PRO A 290 15.60 5.77 0.63
CA PRO A 290 17.04 5.63 0.33
C PRO A 290 17.36 4.19 -0.09
N GLU A 291 18.39 3.94 -0.94
CA GLU A 291 18.77 2.62 -1.49
C GLU A 291 19.04 1.54 -0.41
N ILE A 292 18.00 1.15 0.30
CA ILE A 292 18.02 0.27 1.46
C ILE A 292 17.68 -1.10 0.93
N LYS A 293 18.68 -1.97 1.02
CA LYS A 293 18.58 -3.37 0.63
C LYS A 293 17.87 -4.15 1.73
N ALA A 294 16.74 -4.74 1.37
CA ALA A 294 15.91 -5.58 2.21
C ALA A 294 16.10 -7.05 1.85
N ARG A 295 15.98 -7.92 2.87
CA ARG A 295 15.99 -9.37 2.71
C ARG A 295 14.82 -9.97 3.45
N ARG A 296 14.23 -11.02 2.89
CA ARG A 296 13.09 -11.71 3.50
C ARG A 296 13.18 -13.20 3.23
N HIS A 297 12.99 -13.99 4.27
CA HIS A 297 12.87 -15.44 4.21
C HIS A 297 11.46 -15.83 4.65
N ILE A 298 10.64 -16.28 3.70
CA ILE A 298 9.23 -16.61 3.90
C ILE A 298 9.13 -18.13 3.89
N SER A 299 9.14 -18.75 5.07
CA SER A 299 9.13 -20.21 5.26
C SER A 299 7.90 -20.75 5.96
N ALA A 300 7.10 -19.87 6.56
CA ALA A 300 5.81 -20.19 7.13
C ALA A 300 4.69 -19.66 6.23
N GLU A 301 3.58 -20.39 6.16
CA GLU A 301 2.37 -19.96 5.48
C GLU A 301 1.85 -18.65 6.09
N ILE A 302 1.74 -17.61 5.26
CA ILE A 302 1.30 -16.27 5.63
C ILE A 302 0.47 -15.69 4.48
N SER A 303 -0.54 -14.88 4.79
CA SER A 303 -1.32 -14.19 3.76
C SER A 303 -0.43 -13.21 2.98
N SER A 304 -0.60 -13.18 1.66
CA SER A 304 0.03 -12.20 0.78
C SER A 304 -0.29 -10.76 1.20
N ASN A 305 -1.51 -10.51 1.70
CA ASN A 305 -1.89 -9.21 2.22
C ASN A 305 -1.05 -8.81 3.43
N THR A 306 -0.76 -9.75 4.34
CA THR A 306 0.14 -9.51 5.47
C THR A 306 1.54 -9.17 5.01
N LEU A 307 2.09 -9.93 4.04
CA LEU A 307 3.44 -9.66 3.49
C LEU A 307 3.54 -8.27 2.83
N ILE A 308 2.54 -7.90 2.03
CA ILE A 308 2.45 -6.58 1.39
C ILE A 308 2.31 -5.49 2.46
N THR A 309 1.45 -5.70 3.47
CA THR A 309 1.24 -4.77 4.59
C THR A 309 2.54 -4.55 5.37
N GLU A 310 3.29 -5.62 5.67
CA GLU A 310 4.60 -5.52 6.32
C GLU A 310 5.56 -4.65 5.50
N ALA A 311 5.63 -4.88 4.18
CA ALA A 311 6.48 -4.09 3.29
C ALA A 311 6.07 -2.61 3.22
N LEU A 312 4.76 -2.33 3.22
CA LEU A 312 4.21 -0.97 3.23
C LEU A 312 4.49 -0.24 4.55
N ILE A 313 4.31 -0.92 5.70
CA ILE A 313 4.65 -0.37 7.02
C ILE A 313 6.13 -0.01 7.07
N GLU A 314 6.99 -0.99 6.78
CA GLU A 314 8.43 -0.78 6.87
C GLU A 314 8.90 0.25 5.84
N GLY A 315 8.28 0.28 4.66
CA GLY A 315 8.52 1.23 3.56
C GLY A 315 7.81 2.57 3.66
N PHE A 316 7.08 2.84 4.74
CA PHE A 316 6.36 4.10 4.99
C PHE A 316 5.44 4.53 3.83
N ALA A 317 4.72 3.57 3.26
CA ALA A 317 3.79 3.77 2.17
C ALA A 317 2.41 3.18 2.50
N ASP A 318 1.44 3.52 1.67
CA ASP A 318 0.13 2.89 1.63
C ASP A 318 -0.11 2.39 0.21
N MET A 319 -0.79 1.25 0.08
CA MET A 319 -1.28 0.78 -1.22
C MET A 319 -2.66 1.37 -1.45
N ILE A 320 -2.88 1.98 -2.60
CA ILE A 320 -4.21 2.38 -3.06
C ILE A 320 -4.48 1.77 -4.42
N ILE A 321 -5.71 1.97 -4.89
CA ILE A 321 -6.10 1.55 -6.22
C ILE A 321 -6.52 2.76 -7.00
N ASP A 322 -5.81 2.98 -8.10
CA ASP A 322 -6.01 4.12 -8.95
C ASP A 322 -6.17 3.64 -10.40
N GLY A 323 -7.30 3.96 -11.02
CA GLY A 323 -7.62 3.48 -12.37
C GLY A 323 -7.60 1.96 -12.52
N GLY A 324 -7.93 1.22 -11.45
CA GLY A 324 -7.90 -0.26 -11.42
C GLY A 324 -6.50 -0.85 -11.20
N LYS A 325 -5.48 -0.03 -10.89
CA LYS A 325 -4.11 -0.49 -10.68
C LYS A 325 -3.65 -0.41 -9.23
N TYR A 326 -2.85 -1.40 -8.82
CA TYR A 326 -2.09 -1.34 -7.57
C TYR A 326 -1.07 -0.20 -7.62
N THR A 327 -1.28 0.78 -6.75
CA THR A 327 -0.56 2.07 -6.78
C THR A 327 -0.05 2.37 -5.37
N PRO A 328 1.19 2.00 -5.02
CA PRO A 328 1.77 2.39 -3.75
C PRO A 328 2.02 3.90 -3.74
N ARG A 329 1.68 4.56 -2.63
CA ARG A 329 1.98 5.98 -2.42
C ARG A 329 2.76 6.13 -1.12
N PHE A 330 3.92 6.77 -1.22
CA PHE A 330 4.68 7.17 -0.05
C PHE A 330 3.86 8.15 0.79
N ARG A 331 3.90 8.02 2.11
CA ARG A 331 2.99 8.76 3.00
C ARG A 331 3.19 10.26 2.99
N ILE A 332 4.39 10.72 2.71
CA ILE A 332 4.73 12.14 2.68
C ILE A 332 4.84 12.57 1.22
N LEU A 333 3.76 13.17 0.71
CA LEU A 333 3.75 13.77 -0.63
C LEU A 333 3.86 15.28 -0.52
N GLY A 334 4.46 15.91 -1.53
CA GLY A 334 4.56 17.37 -1.61
C GLY A 334 3.19 18.05 -1.66
N THR A 335 3.10 19.27 -1.11
CA THR A 335 1.83 20.03 -0.94
C THR A 335 1.49 20.96 -2.11
N SER A 336 2.15 20.79 -3.25
CA SER A 336 1.96 21.60 -4.46
C SER A 336 0.80 21.09 -5.32
N GLY A 337 -0.01 22.00 -5.87
CA GLY A 337 -1.06 21.64 -6.84
C GLY A 337 -2.24 20.87 -6.26
N ILE A 338 -2.44 20.94 -4.94
CA ILE A 338 -3.52 20.24 -4.24
C ILE A 338 -4.81 21.06 -4.23
N ASP A 339 -5.95 20.39 -4.38
CA ASP A 339 -7.27 21.04 -4.41
C ASP A 339 -7.58 21.78 -3.12
N GLN A 340 -8.36 22.86 -3.21
CA GLN A 340 -8.81 23.62 -2.06
C GLN A 340 -10.34 23.48 -1.86
N TYR A 341 -10.73 23.18 -0.62
CA TYR A 341 -12.11 23.23 -0.15
C TYR A 341 -12.31 24.40 0.81
N ARG A 342 -13.45 25.08 0.64
CA ARG A 342 -13.88 26.23 1.43
C ARG A 342 -15.22 25.94 2.08
N ASN A 343 -15.71 26.87 2.90
CA ASN A 343 -16.99 26.75 3.60
C ASN A 343 -18.18 26.33 2.70
N PHE A 344 -18.25 26.84 1.46
CA PHE A 344 -19.34 26.50 0.53
C PHE A 344 -19.23 25.09 -0.05
N ASP A 345 -18.04 24.48 -0.05
CA ASP A 345 -17.85 23.09 -0.47
C ASP A 345 -18.30 22.10 0.63
N LEU A 346 -18.45 22.56 1.88
CA LEU A 346 -18.77 21.71 3.03
C LEU A 346 -20.27 21.42 3.13
N THR A 347 -20.62 20.17 3.42
CA THR A 347 -22.01 19.76 3.65
C THR A 347 -22.46 20.05 5.07
N ASN A 348 -23.77 20.22 5.25
CA ASN A 348 -24.37 20.39 6.56
C ASN A 348 -24.73 19.01 7.16
N ASP A 349 -24.72 18.92 8.49
CA ASP A 349 -25.32 17.82 9.23
C ASP A 349 -26.85 17.96 9.33
N SER A 350 -27.51 17.01 9.99
CA SER A 350 -28.96 17.04 10.21
C SER A 350 -29.44 18.21 11.07
N GLY A 351 -28.54 18.86 11.83
CA GLY A 351 -28.82 20.05 12.63
C GLY A 351 -28.57 21.36 11.88
N GLY A 352 -28.17 21.31 10.60
CA GLY A 352 -27.86 22.48 9.79
C GLY A 352 -26.47 23.09 10.03
N SER A 353 -25.67 22.53 10.94
CA SER A 353 -24.27 22.94 11.15
C SER A 353 -23.37 22.27 10.11
N LYS A 354 -22.18 22.81 9.84
CA LYS A 354 -21.24 22.13 8.95
C LYS A 354 -20.79 20.81 9.55
N LYS A 355 -20.80 19.74 8.75
CA LYS A 355 -20.30 18.43 9.14
C LYS A 355 -18.78 18.48 9.23
N PHE A 356 -18.26 18.89 10.38
CA PHE A 356 -16.85 19.16 10.62
C PHE A 356 -16.50 18.83 12.06
N THR A 357 -15.52 17.94 12.25
CA THR A 357 -15.00 17.59 13.59
C THR A 357 -13.50 17.38 13.51
N VAL A 358 -12.79 17.76 14.59
CA VAL A 358 -11.35 17.59 14.71
C VAL A 358 -11.05 16.83 15.98
N SER A 359 -10.11 15.90 15.90
CA SER A 359 -9.67 15.05 16.99
C SER A 359 -8.15 14.97 17.02
N MET A 360 -7.58 14.99 18.22
CA MET A 360 -6.14 14.81 18.44
C MET A 360 -5.88 13.35 18.76
N ASP A 361 -4.97 12.74 18.00
CA ASP A 361 -4.49 11.37 18.12
C ASP A 361 -5.57 10.30 18.39
N PRO A 362 -6.70 10.27 17.64
CA PRO A 362 -7.77 9.31 17.92
C PRO A 362 -7.38 7.87 17.56
N GLU A 363 -6.29 7.66 16.79
CA GLU A 363 -5.71 6.33 16.49
C GLU A 363 -4.65 5.90 17.50
N ARG A 364 -4.26 6.75 18.46
CA ARG A 364 -3.20 6.48 19.44
C ARG A 364 -1.87 6.10 18.79
N VAL A 365 -1.50 6.83 17.75
CA VAL A 365 -0.29 6.60 16.96
C VAL A 365 0.92 7.32 17.53
N THR A 366 0.68 8.37 18.35
CA THR A 366 1.76 9.19 18.91
C THR A 366 2.65 8.38 19.84
N LEU A 367 3.95 8.48 19.60
CA LEU A 367 5.00 7.78 20.33
C LEU A 367 6.22 8.68 20.49
N ASN A 368 6.87 8.61 21.64
CA ASN A 368 8.09 9.36 21.93
C ASN A 368 9.23 8.47 22.44
N GLN A 369 9.02 7.16 22.31
CA GLN A 369 10.05 6.14 22.49
C GLN A 369 9.81 5.00 21.52
N VAL A 370 10.87 4.59 20.82
CA VAL A 370 10.87 3.43 19.93
C VAL A 370 11.83 2.35 20.45
N VAL A 371 11.39 1.10 20.34
CA VAL A 371 12.19 -0.10 20.59
C VAL A 371 12.07 -0.98 19.34
N ALA A 372 13.10 -1.01 18.51
CA ALA A 372 13.12 -1.79 17.28
C ALA A 372 13.92 -3.07 17.45
N ASN A 373 13.27 -4.22 17.30
CA ASN A 373 13.94 -5.51 17.14
C ASN A 373 14.16 -5.76 15.65
N TYR A 374 15.39 -6.14 15.29
CA TYR A 374 15.77 -6.33 13.89
C TYR A 374 16.83 -7.41 13.75
N ARG A 375 17.20 -7.70 12.50
CA ARG A 375 18.13 -8.78 12.16
C ARG A 375 17.58 -10.14 12.60
N HIS A 376 16.41 -10.48 12.05
CA HIS A 376 15.72 -11.74 12.32
C HIS A 376 16.51 -12.93 11.78
N ASP A 377 16.89 -13.87 12.64
CA ASP A 377 17.55 -15.12 12.25
C ASP A 377 16.49 -16.14 11.81
N PRO A 378 16.45 -16.52 10.52
CA PRO A 378 15.48 -17.49 10.01
C PRO A 378 15.70 -18.91 10.56
N THR A 379 16.87 -19.23 11.11
CA THR A 379 17.17 -20.57 11.65
C THR A 379 16.68 -20.74 13.09
N GLN A 380 16.64 -19.65 13.85
CA GLN A 380 16.28 -19.64 15.28
C GLN A 380 14.95 -18.93 15.56
N SER A 381 14.34 -18.31 14.55
CA SER A 381 13.12 -17.51 14.65
C SER A 381 13.20 -16.45 15.75
N LYS A 382 14.34 -15.75 15.83
CA LYS A 382 14.60 -14.73 16.85
C LYS A 382 15.33 -13.52 16.29
N TYR A 383 15.10 -12.36 16.91
CA TYR A 383 15.83 -11.13 16.60
C TYR A 383 17.21 -11.14 17.25
N LEU A 384 18.26 -10.90 16.47
CA LEU A 384 19.64 -10.88 16.96
C LEU A 384 20.05 -9.51 17.51
N LYS A 385 19.32 -8.45 17.15
CA LYS A 385 19.63 -7.07 17.58
C LYS A 385 18.41 -6.29 17.98
N ARG A 386 18.66 -5.26 18.78
CA ARG A 386 17.69 -4.32 19.31
C ARG A 386 18.26 -2.90 19.28
N TYR A 387 17.42 -1.92 18.95
CA TYR A 387 17.73 -0.50 18.98
C TYR A 387 16.65 0.24 19.77
N ASP A 388 17.07 1.05 20.73
CA ASP A 388 16.17 1.83 21.58
C ASP A 388 16.51 3.31 21.42
N GLN A 389 15.49 4.15 21.21
CA GLN A 389 15.65 5.59 21.12
C GLN A 389 14.44 6.31 21.71
N GLU A 390 14.69 7.46 22.33
CA GLU A 390 13.68 8.35 22.92
C GLU A 390 13.79 9.75 22.33
N ASP A 391 12.66 10.46 22.25
CA ASP A 391 12.60 11.89 21.98
C ASP A 391 12.28 12.64 23.28
N ALA A 392 13.32 13.11 23.97
CA ALA A 392 13.20 13.80 25.24
C ALA A 392 12.36 15.09 25.15
N ALA A 393 12.38 15.78 24.01
CA ALA A 393 11.60 16.99 23.82
C ALA A 393 10.10 16.66 23.77
N SER A 394 9.72 15.65 22.99
CA SER A 394 8.33 15.17 22.97
C SER A 394 7.87 14.61 24.32
N ILE A 395 8.71 13.87 25.04
CA ILE A 395 8.40 13.41 26.41
C ILE A 395 8.11 14.59 27.33
N SER A 396 8.91 15.66 27.25
CA SER A 396 8.70 16.87 28.05
C SER A 396 7.40 17.60 27.68
N ILE A 397 7.01 17.61 26.40
CA ILE A 397 5.78 18.28 25.94
C ILE A 397 4.53 17.48 26.35
N LEU A 398 4.58 16.15 26.23
CA LEU A 398 3.45 15.28 26.53
C LEU A 398 3.36 14.89 28.02
N GLU A 399 4.40 15.19 28.80
CA GLU A 399 4.55 14.81 30.22
C GLU A 399 4.39 13.30 30.48
N THR A 400 4.55 12.47 29.45
CA THR A 400 4.36 11.03 29.53
C THR A 400 5.19 10.31 28.48
N THR A 401 5.62 9.08 28.79
CA THR A 401 6.33 8.22 27.85
C THR A 401 5.34 7.30 27.12
N ARG A 402 5.25 7.45 25.80
CA ARG A 402 4.48 6.59 24.90
C ARG A 402 5.47 5.74 24.09
N ARG A 403 5.64 4.49 24.52
CA ARG A 403 6.56 3.53 23.91
C ARG A 403 5.90 2.69 22.83
N ARG A 404 6.56 2.56 21.68
CA ARG A 404 6.21 1.57 20.65
C ARG A 404 7.33 0.57 20.42
N ARG A 405 6.94 -0.69 20.20
CA ARG A 405 7.84 -1.76 19.75
C ARG A 405 7.66 -1.97 18.25
N LEU A 406 8.76 -1.94 17.52
CA LEU A 406 8.82 -2.29 16.11
C LEU A 406 9.55 -3.61 15.97
N ASN A 407 9.05 -4.47 15.09
CA ASN A 407 9.69 -5.72 14.73
C ASN A 407 9.89 -5.67 13.22
N PHE A 408 11.15 -5.55 12.77
CA PHE A 408 11.45 -5.54 11.34
C PHE A 408 11.54 -6.97 10.83
N ASN A 409 10.48 -7.36 10.14
CA ASN A 409 10.33 -8.68 9.55
C ASN A 409 11.22 -8.82 8.30
N PHE A 410 11.58 -7.71 7.66
CA PHE A 410 12.68 -7.65 6.71
C PHE A 410 14.02 -7.42 7.41
N ILE A 411 15.07 -8.01 6.85
CA ILE A 411 16.43 -7.91 7.39
C ILE A 411 17.20 -6.84 6.62
N TYR A 412 17.60 -5.81 7.34
CA TYR A 412 18.39 -4.68 6.83
C TYR A 412 19.83 -4.70 7.35
N LEU A 413 20.67 -3.80 6.83
CA LEU A 413 21.89 -3.41 7.52
C LEU A 413 21.53 -2.74 8.85
N ASP A 414 22.45 -2.79 9.82
CA ASP A 414 22.21 -2.21 11.15
C ASP A 414 21.87 -0.72 11.08
N THR A 415 22.62 0.03 10.28
CA THR A 415 22.41 1.48 10.08
C THR A 415 21.05 1.79 9.48
N ASP A 416 20.58 0.97 8.55
CA ASP A 416 19.33 1.18 7.84
C ASP A 416 18.13 0.87 8.76
N ALA A 417 18.22 -0.22 9.54
CA ALA A 417 17.22 -0.55 10.55
C ALA A 417 17.10 0.57 11.60
N GLN A 418 18.23 1.08 12.10
CA GLN A 418 18.23 2.19 13.06
C GLN A 418 17.63 3.46 12.45
N THR A 419 18.03 3.81 11.23
CA THR A 419 17.48 4.97 10.50
C THR A 419 15.96 4.88 10.34
N ARG A 420 15.43 3.69 10.00
CA ARG A 420 13.98 3.46 9.91
C ARG A 420 13.28 3.60 11.26
N ALA A 421 13.84 3.03 12.31
CA ALA A 421 13.28 3.15 13.66
C ALA A 421 13.24 4.61 14.12
N THR A 422 14.29 5.38 13.85
CA THR A 422 14.31 6.80 14.18
C THR A 422 13.32 7.61 13.34
N ARG A 423 13.18 7.30 12.04
CA ARG A 423 12.15 7.94 11.19
C ARG A 423 10.75 7.75 11.76
N GLU A 424 10.43 6.53 12.21
CA GLU A 424 9.14 6.23 12.85
C GLU A 424 8.94 7.04 14.15
N LEU A 425 10.00 7.16 14.97
CA LEU A 425 9.97 7.98 16.18
C LEU A 425 9.65 9.44 15.87
N LEU A 426 10.34 10.02 14.88
CA LEU A 426 10.16 11.42 14.53
C LEU A 426 8.83 11.71 13.84
N ALA A 427 8.36 10.80 12.98
CA ALA A 427 7.06 10.93 12.32
C ALA A 427 5.89 10.94 13.30
N PHE A 428 6.04 10.29 14.46
CA PHE A 428 4.97 10.11 15.44
C PHE A 428 5.26 10.75 16.79
N SER A 429 6.28 11.60 16.91
CA SER A 429 6.61 12.30 18.16
C SER A 429 5.63 13.41 18.52
N THR A 430 4.77 13.83 17.59
CA THR A 430 3.75 14.86 17.79
C THR A 430 2.35 14.24 17.78
N GLU A 431 1.41 14.84 18.51
CA GLU A 431 0.00 14.42 18.46
C GLU A 431 -0.59 14.68 17.08
N LEU A 432 -1.00 13.60 16.42
CA LEU A 432 -1.53 13.67 15.07
C LEU A 432 -2.93 14.30 15.10
N GLU A 433 -3.12 15.36 14.34
CA GLU A 433 -4.44 15.96 14.20
C GLU A 433 -5.21 15.30 13.05
N MET A 434 -6.43 14.84 13.33
CA MET A 434 -7.33 14.29 12.33
C MET A 434 -8.66 15.02 12.25
N LEU A 435 -9.06 15.25 11.01
CA LEU A 435 -10.27 15.90 10.57
C LEU A 435 -11.27 14.86 10.05
N THR A 436 -12.54 15.01 10.40
CA THR A 436 -13.66 14.40 9.68
C THR A 436 -14.55 15.50 9.15
N VAL A 437 -14.72 15.53 7.82
CA VAL A 437 -15.41 16.61 7.12
C VAL A 437 -16.36 16.05 6.05
N GLY A 438 -17.57 16.59 5.99
CA GLY A 438 -18.50 16.35 4.88
C GLY A 438 -18.25 17.34 3.75
N VAL A 439 -18.02 16.84 2.54
CA VAL A 439 -17.70 17.65 1.35
C VAL A 439 -18.66 17.30 0.21
N GLY A 440 -19.05 18.30 -0.57
CA GLY A 440 -19.97 18.16 -1.70
C GLY A 440 -19.36 17.44 -2.91
N PRO A 441 -20.00 17.47 -4.09
CA PRO A 441 -19.69 16.58 -5.21
C PRO A 441 -18.23 16.54 -5.68
N ARG A 442 -17.48 17.64 -5.52
CA ARG A 442 -16.06 17.72 -5.89
C ARG A 442 -15.14 16.77 -5.11
N SER A 443 -15.62 16.18 -4.01
CA SER A 443 -14.85 15.18 -3.25
C SER A 443 -15.12 13.75 -3.70
N LEU A 444 -16.10 13.50 -4.57
CA LEU A 444 -16.47 12.15 -5.01
C LEU A 444 -15.38 11.46 -5.82
N THR A 445 -14.48 12.24 -6.41
CA THR A 445 -13.30 11.74 -7.15
C THR A 445 -12.06 11.58 -6.27
N LYS A 446 -12.12 12.01 -5.01
CA LYS A 446 -10.99 11.86 -4.08
C LYS A 446 -10.82 10.41 -3.68
N LYS A 447 -9.57 9.99 -3.58
CA LYS A 447 -9.15 8.67 -3.14
C LYS A 447 -8.36 8.77 -1.83
N PRO A 448 -8.24 7.67 -1.07
CA PRO A 448 -7.23 7.61 -0.01
C PRO A 448 -5.86 8.03 -0.54
N MET A 449 -5.07 8.68 0.32
CA MET A 449 -3.77 9.29 0.01
C MET A 449 -3.78 10.53 -0.89
N ASP A 450 -4.92 10.93 -1.48
CA ASP A 450 -5.05 12.24 -2.09
C ASP A 450 -4.92 13.35 -1.05
N GLN A 451 -4.55 14.54 -1.50
CA GLN A 451 -4.42 15.71 -0.65
C GLN A 451 -5.45 16.78 -1.01
N PHE A 452 -5.81 17.58 -0.02
CA PHE A 452 -6.58 18.80 -0.19
C PHE A 452 -6.21 19.84 0.87
N ARG A 453 -6.47 21.10 0.59
CA ARG A 453 -6.39 22.22 1.53
C ARG A 453 -7.78 22.52 2.04
N LEU A 454 -7.89 22.74 3.34
CA LEU A 454 -9.13 23.21 3.95
C LEU A 454 -8.97 24.66 4.41
N LEU A 455 -9.89 25.51 3.96
CA LEU A 455 -10.06 26.88 4.42
C LEU A 455 -11.38 26.98 5.21
N TYR A 456 -11.35 26.61 6.48
CA TYR A 456 -12.52 26.61 7.36
C TYR A 456 -12.13 26.57 8.84
N GLY A 457 -12.80 27.39 9.67
CA GLY A 457 -12.62 27.39 11.12
C GLY A 457 -11.18 27.72 11.52
N LYS A 458 -10.57 26.89 12.37
CA LYS A 458 -9.17 27.08 12.81
C LYS A 458 -8.11 26.80 11.74
N PHE A 459 -8.52 26.27 10.60
CA PHE A 459 -7.65 25.98 9.45
C PHE A 459 -7.69 27.08 8.40
N ASP A 460 -8.47 28.15 8.66
CA ASP A 460 -8.35 29.38 7.91
C ASP A 460 -7.00 30.03 8.21
N ASP A 461 -6.39 30.65 7.21
CA ASP A 461 -5.06 31.22 7.35
C ASP A 461 -5.16 32.49 8.21
N ALA A 462 -4.43 32.53 9.33
CA ALA A 462 -4.40 33.71 10.20
C ALA A 462 -3.81 34.93 9.48
N ASP A 463 -2.95 34.71 8.48
CA ASP A 463 -2.30 35.76 7.70
C ASP A 463 -3.15 36.22 6.49
N GLY A 464 -4.29 35.58 6.23
CA GLY A 464 -5.22 35.97 5.16
C GLY A 464 -4.77 35.61 3.74
N ASP A 465 -3.65 34.90 3.59
CA ASP A 465 -3.11 34.46 2.30
C ASP A 465 -3.99 33.41 1.59
N GLY A 466 -5.01 32.88 2.29
CA GLY A 466 -6.05 32.02 1.72
C GLY A 466 -5.55 30.62 1.35
N PHE A 467 -4.39 30.21 1.85
CA PHE A 467 -3.69 29.00 1.45
C PHE A 467 -4.25 27.72 2.12
N GLY A 468 -4.89 27.85 3.28
CA GLY A 468 -5.53 26.75 4.03
C GLY A 468 -4.56 25.68 4.56
N THR A 469 -5.04 24.83 5.45
CA THR A 469 -4.23 23.73 6.02
C THR A 469 -4.28 22.50 5.13
N PRO A 470 -3.14 21.87 4.77
CA PRO A 470 -3.11 20.68 3.95
C PRO A 470 -3.46 19.41 4.76
N PHE A 471 -4.38 18.63 4.23
CA PHE A 471 -4.82 17.36 4.75
C PHE A 471 -4.61 16.28 3.69
N GLN A 472 -4.26 15.08 4.12
CA GLN A 472 -4.24 13.91 3.25
C GLN A 472 -5.39 12.98 3.63
N VAL A 473 -6.05 12.38 2.64
CA VAL A 473 -7.21 11.50 2.86
C VAL A 473 -6.75 10.16 3.40
N ARG A 474 -7.37 9.65 4.48
CA ARG A 474 -7.15 8.29 5.00
C ARG A 474 -8.33 7.37 4.71
N SER A 475 -9.54 7.89 4.90
CA SER A 475 -10.75 7.25 4.40
C SER A 475 -11.70 8.25 3.77
N ILE A 476 -12.50 7.73 2.85
CA ILE A 476 -13.59 8.47 2.23
C ILE A 476 -14.81 7.56 2.13
N ASP A 477 -15.91 8.01 2.70
CA ASP A 477 -17.22 7.38 2.59
C ASP A 477 -18.04 8.16 1.56
N VAL A 478 -18.36 7.53 0.45
CA VAL A 478 -19.07 8.13 -0.69
C VAL A 478 -20.56 7.79 -0.59
N ASP A 479 -21.41 8.81 -0.56
CA ASP A 479 -22.86 8.69 -0.64
C ASP A 479 -23.33 9.11 -2.04
N PHE A 480 -23.52 8.13 -2.92
CA PHE A 480 -23.95 8.37 -4.29
C PHE A 480 -25.34 8.97 -4.39
N ALA A 481 -26.24 8.66 -3.44
CA ALA A 481 -27.60 9.20 -3.46
C ALA A 481 -27.60 10.71 -3.20
N LYS A 482 -26.72 11.19 -2.31
CA LYS A 482 -26.60 12.61 -1.97
C LYS A 482 -25.51 13.36 -2.74
N MET A 483 -24.72 12.66 -3.56
CA MET A 483 -23.56 13.21 -4.27
C MET A 483 -22.61 13.96 -3.33
N ASN A 484 -22.30 13.37 -2.19
CA ASN A 484 -21.33 13.92 -1.25
C ASN A 484 -20.45 12.81 -0.66
N SER A 485 -19.40 13.22 0.05
CA SER A 485 -18.59 12.28 0.80
C SER A 485 -18.25 12.77 2.20
N ILE A 486 -17.95 11.82 3.08
CA ILE A 486 -17.36 12.07 4.38
C ILE A 486 -15.90 11.68 4.28
N ILE A 487 -15.02 12.65 4.42
CA ILE A 487 -13.58 12.45 4.37
C ILE A 487 -13.04 12.44 5.79
N ARG A 488 -12.30 11.39 6.12
CA ARG A 488 -11.39 11.37 7.28
C ARG A 488 -9.98 11.58 6.78
N ALA A 489 -9.34 12.62 7.29
CA ALA A 489 -8.04 13.07 6.82
C ALA A 489 -7.15 13.52 7.98
N TRP A 490 -5.85 13.43 7.80
CA TRP A 490 -4.84 13.81 8.78
C TRP A 490 -4.13 15.07 8.33
N ASN A 491 -3.79 15.92 9.30
CA ASN A 491 -3.05 17.14 9.06
C ASN A 491 -1.58 16.78 8.75
N ILE A 492 -1.18 17.03 7.51
CA ILE A 492 0.17 16.68 7.02
C ILE A 492 1.24 17.45 7.80
N ASN A 493 0.91 18.64 8.31
CA ASN A 493 1.85 19.44 9.11
C ASN A 493 2.19 18.80 10.46
N THR A 494 1.31 17.94 11.00
CA THR A 494 1.53 17.27 12.29
C THR A 494 2.29 15.95 12.17
N LEU A 495 2.38 15.39 10.97
CA LEU A 495 3.06 14.11 10.71
C LEU A 495 4.60 14.25 10.60
N VAL A 496 5.09 15.41 10.19
CA VAL A 496 6.50 15.55 9.80
C VAL A 496 7.16 16.59 10.68
N SER A 497 7.89 16.13 11.70
CA SER A 497 8.86 16.99 12.38
C SER A 497 10.01 17.29 11.39
N GLY A 498 10.12 18.53 10.93
CA GLY A 498 11.19 18.95 10.00
C GLY A 498 10.93 18.54 8.54
N ARG A 499 10.10 19.31 7.85
CA ARG A 499 9.86 19.17 6.40
C ARG A 499 11.14 19.41 5.56
N TYR A 500 11.18 18.78 4.39
CA TYR A 500 12.15 18.99 3.30
C TYR A 500 12.30 20.46 2.94
N THR A 501 13.54 20.97 2.83
CA THR A 501 13.80 22.32 2.30
C THR A 501 13.97 22.33 0.80
N SER A 502 13.06 23.00 0.10
CA SER A 502 13.25 23.31 -1.32
C SER A 502 14.58 24.04 -1.49
N SER A 503 15.35 23.72 -2.55
CA SER A 503 16.56 24.47 -2.90
C SER A 503 16.29 25.94 -3.22
N THR A 504 15.02 26.31 -3.41
CA THR A 504 14.53 27.68 -3.62
C THR A 504 13.94 28.32 -2.36
N ALA A 505 14.09 27.70 -1.18
CA ALA A 505 13.41 28.18 0.02
C ALA A 505 13.96 29.52 0.52
N PRO A 506 13.09 30.45 0.95
CA PRO A 506 13.52 31.72 1.52
C PRO A 506 14.29 31.47 2.81
N ASN A 507 15.18 32.41 3.15
CA ASN A 507 15.94 32.36 4.39
C ASN A 507 14.96 32.24 5.59
N TRP A 508 15.31 31.42 6.58
CA TRP A 508 14.50 31.19 7.77
C TRP A 508 14.07 32.49 8.45
N THR A 509 14.96 33.49 8.46
CA THR A 509 14.72 34.79 9.10
C THR A 509 13.77 35.70 8.31
N SER A 510 13.64 35.50 7.00
CA SER A 510 12.82 36.34 6.11
C SER A 510 11.54 35.64 5.61
N SER A 511 11.31 34.40 6.01
CA SER A 511 10.19 33.58 5.55
C SER A 511 8.96 33.74 6.44
N SER A 512 7.76 33.74 5.86
CA SER A 512 6.54 33.67 6.66
C SER A 512 6.43 32.30 7.36
N TYR A 513 5.58 32.21 8.39
CA TYR A 513 5.29 30.92 9.02
C TYR A 513 4.75 29.91 8.00
N THR A 514 3.90 30.37 7.08
CA THR A 514 3.34 29.59 5.97
C THR A 514 4.41 29.13 4.97
N GLN A 515 5.38 29.98 4.62
CA GLN A 515 6.51 29.58 3.76
C GLN A 515 7.36 28.48 4.41
N ARG A 516 7.58 28.57 5.72
CA ARG A 516 8.31 27.55 6.49
C ARG A 516 7.52 26.24 6.61
N LEU A 517 6.21 26.32 6.77
CA LEU A 517 5.34 25.15 6.75
C LEU A 517 5.28 24.50 5.37
N ASP A 518 5.24 25.26 4.28
CA ASP A 518 5.14 24.68 2.94
C ASP A 518 6.48 24.12 2.47
N GLN A 519 7.58 24.80 2.80
CA GLN A 519 8.90 24.54 2.25
C GLN A 519 9.92 23.99 3.23
N GLY A 520 9.59 23.72 4.50
CA GLY A 520 10.47 23.01 5.44
C GLY A 520 11.61 23.80 6.09
N TYR A 521 12.57 23.05 6.66
CA TYR A 521 13.67 23.54 7.49
C TYR A 521 15.02 23.10 6.91
N TRP A 522 15.98 24.01 6.79
CA TRP A 522 17.32 23.69 6.26
C TRP A 522 17.92 22.56 7.08
N THR A 523 18.74 21.70 6.47
CA THR A 523 19.43 20.63 7.20
C THR A 523 20.94 20.78 7.13
N ASP A 524 21.61 20.40 8.21
CA ASP A 524 23.06 20.38 8.28
C ASP A 524 23.66 19.31 7.34
N ALA A 525 25.00 19.28 7.22
CA ALA A 525 25.71 18.29 6.40
C ALA A 525 25.44 16.82 6.80
N ASN A 526 24.89 16.58 7.99
CA ASN A 526 24.50 15.27 8.50
C ASN A 526 23.00 14.96 8.28
N GLY A 527 22.23 15.90 7.71
CA GLY A 527 20.81 15.78 7.41
C GLY A 527 19.88 16.00 8.60
N TYR A 528 20.33 16.65 9.68
CA TYR A 528 19.46 17.13 10.78
C TYR A 528 18.98 18.55 10.52
N ALA A 529 17.88 18.98 11.12
CA ALA A 529 17.45 20.38 11.06
C ALA A 529 18.58 21.33 11.51
N ASP A 530 18.95 22.28 10.66
CA ASP A 530 19.96 23.29 10.91
C ASP A 530 19.33 24.51 11.60
N PRO A 531 19.62 24.73 12.90
CA PRO A 531 19.09 25.87 13.64
C PRO A 531 19.71 27.21 13.22
N SER A 532 20.78 27.21 12.40
CA SER A 532 21.45 28.43 11.93
C SER A 532 20.62 29.21 10.90
N GLY A 533 19.65 28.53 10.25
CA GLY A 533 18.71 29.15 9.30
C GLY A 533 19.34 29.59 7.97
N SER A 534 20.60 29.25 7.72
CA SER A 534 21.31 29.60 6.49
C SER A 534 21.30 28.43 5.50
N PRO A 535 21.16 28.67 4.18
CA PRO A 535 21.36 27.62 3.19
C PRO A 535 22.80 27.13 3.24
N ASP A 536 23.05 25.99 3.90
CA ASP A 536 24.30 25.28 3.72
C ASP A 536 24.31 24.75 2.28
N ILE A 537 25.28 25.18 1.48
CA ILE A 537 25.46 24.70 0.10
C ILE A 537 25.78 23.19 0.03
N THR A 538 26.10 22.58 1.18
CA THR A 538 26.27 21.14 1.35
C THR A 538 25.06 20.44 2.01
N SER A 539 24.00 21.19 2.33
CA SER A 539 22.72 20.67 2.85
C SER A 539 22.24 19.53 1.96
N LYS A 540 22.18 18.33 2.54
CA LYS A 540 21.62 17.16 1.86
C LYS A 540 20.10 17.16 1.99
N ARG A 541 19.43 16.21 1.31
CA ARG A 541 18.09 15.79 1.74
C ARG A 541 18.19 15.47 3.24
N SER A 542 17.15 15.84 4.00
CA SER A 542 17.05 15.43 5.40
C SER A 542 17.41 13.96 5.50
N ARG A 543 18.28 13.56 6.42
CA ARG A 543 18.61 12.12 6.56
C ARG A 543 17.38 11.28 6.92
N TRP A 544 16.32 11.96 7.30
CA TRP A 544 15.02 11.44 7.66
C TRP A 544 14.08 11.31 6.44
N PHE A 545 14.40 11.94 5.29
CA PHE A 545 13.58 12.02 4.06
C PHE A 545 14.39 12.06 2.75
#